data_AF-A0A809RH76-F1
#
_entry.id   AF-A0A809RH76-F1
#
_cell.length_a   1.000
_cell.length_b   1.000
_cell.length_c   1.000
_cell.angle_alpha   90.00
_cell.angle_beta   90.00
_cell.angle_gamma   90.00
#
_symmetry.space_group_name_H-M   'P 1'
#
loop_
_entity.id
_entity.type
_entity.pdbx_description
1 polymer ?
#
loop_
_entity_poly.entity_id
_entity_poly.type
_entity_poly.pdbx_seq_one_letter_code
_entity_poly.pdbx_strand_id
1 'polypeptide(L)'
;MRRRKKTRHTAPPPVSPYRLMWVLVMFDLPVLTKEDKRNYREFRKQLLKRGYLQLQYSVYARPCHSDENAQVHKERIRKYLPPEGEVSIGLITDKQFSRIETFFGESRKEQPKPPDQLSFF
;
A
#
# COMPACT_ATOMS: atom_id res chain seq x y z
N MET A 1 -36.13 -11.70 -33.05
CA MET A 1 -35.85 -12.52 -31.84
C MET A 1 -34.38 -12.33 -31.44
N ARG A 2 -34.07 -11.40 -30.51
CA ARG A 2 -32.70 -11.00 -30.14
C ARG A 2 -32.12 -11.96 -29.08
N ARG A 3 -31.06 -12.72 -29.42
CA ARG A 3 -30.32 -13.59 -28.48
C ARG A 3 -29.56 -12.73 -27.45
N ARG A 4 -29.95 -12.81 -26.17
CA ARG A 4 -29.19 -12.27 -25.03
C ARG A 4 -27.85 -13.01 -24.92
N LYS A 5 -26.73 -12.30 -25.07
CA LYS A 5 -25.39 -12.81 -24.74
C LYS A 5 -25.31 -13.00 -23.22
N LYS A 6 -25.25 -14.26 -22.76
CA LYS A 6 -24.94 -14.62 -21.37
C LYS A 6 -23.53 -14.10 -21.04
N THR A 7 -23.44 -13.09 -20.19
CA THR A 7 -22.19 -12.65 -19.57
C THR A 7 -21.64 -13.82 -18.76
N ARG A 8 -20.47 -14.35 -19.16
CA ARG A 8 -19.76 -15.35 -18.38
C ARG A 8 -19.16 -14.63 -17.18
N HIS A 9 -19.75 -14.78 -16.00
CA HIS A 9 -19.05 -14.50 -14.76
C HIS A 9 -17.93 -15.54 -14.63
N THR A 10 -16.71 -15.15 -15.00
CA THR A 10 -15.52 -15.93 -14.68
C THR A 10 -15.34 -15.88 -13.18
N ALA A 11 -15.36 -17.05 -12.53
CA ALA A 11 -15.00 -17.17 -11.12
C ALA A 11 -13.60 -16.55 -10.89
N PRO A 12 -13.34 -15.93 -9.72
CA PRO A 12 -12.02 -15.45 -9.40
C PRO A 12 -11.03 -16.63 -9.50
N PRO A 13 -9.82 -16.41 -10.05
CA PRO A 13 -8.85 -17.48 -10.21
C PRO A 13 -8.53 -18.14 -8.86
N PRO A 14 -8.24 -19.45 -8.83
CA PRO A 14 -8.01 -20.17 -7.58
C PRO A 14 -6.84 -19.54 -6.80
N VAL A 15 -7.14 -19.19 -5.54
CA VAL A 15 -6.19 -18.58 -4.60
C VAL A 15 -5.16 -19.64 -4.27
N SER A 16 -3.91 -19.41 -4.69
CA SER A 16 -2.81 -20.29 -4.27
C SER A 16 -2.51 -19.97 -2.80
N PRO A 17 -2.37 -20.98 -1.92
CA PRO A 17 -2.20 -20.80 -0.48
C PRO A 17 -0.89 -20.09 -0.07
N TYR A 18 -0.02 -19.75 -1.04
CA TYR A 18 1.27 -19.10 -0.82
C TYR A 18 1.37 -17.70 -1.45
N ARG A 19 0.25 -17.05 -1.81
CA ARG A 19 0.31 -15.71 -2.41
C ARG A 19 0.42 -14.65 -1.33
N LEU A 20 1.65 -14.34 -0.94
CA LEU A 20 1.96 -13.11 -0.24
C LEU A 20 1.50 -11.93 -1.12
N MET A 21 0.73 -11.02 -0.51
CA MET A 21 0.19 -9.81 -1.14
C MET A 21 0.70 -8.58 -0.42
N TRP A 22 0.65 -7.45 -1.10
CA TRP A 22 1.05 -6.17 -0.56
C TRP A 22 -0.10 -5.18 -0.70
N VAL A 23 -0.39 -4.49 0.40
CA VAL A 23 -1.29 -3.32 0.40
C VAL A 23 -0.43 -2.10 0.16
N LEU A 24 -0.59 -1.48 -1.00
CA LEU A 24 0.04 -0.22 -1.36
C LEU A 24 -0.91 0.94 -1.02
N VAL A 25 -0.40 1.96 -0.34
CA VAL A 25 -1.12 3.20 -0.02
C VAL A 25 -0.36 4.35 -0.63
N MET A 26 -1.03 5.09 -1.51
CA MET A 26 -0.53 6.29 -2.17
C MET A 26 -1.43 7.46 -1.78
N PHE A 27 -0.86 8.62 -1.52
CA PHE A 27 -1.67 9.76 -1.12
C PHE A 27 -1.10 11.11 -1.55
N ASP A 28 -1.99 12.04 -1.82
CA ASP A 28 -1.67 13.46 -1.99
C ASP A 28 -2.53 14.26 -1.01
N LEU A 29 -1.91 14.74 0.06
CA LEU A 29 -2.60 15.45 1.14
C LEU A 29 -2.13 16.90 1.17
N PRO A 30 -3.03 17.87 1.43
CA PRO A 30 -2.63 19.26 1.60
C PRO A 30 -1.64 19.39 2.77
N VAL A 31 -0.79 20.42 2.70
CA VAL A 31 0.24 20.71 3.73
C VAL A 31 0.44 22.21 3.96
N LEU A 32 -0.51 23.05 3.54
CA LEU A 32 -0.36 24.51 3.56
C LEU A 32 -0.63 25.05 4.96
N THR A 33 -1.75 24.66 5.56
CA THR A 33 -2.17 25.16 6.87
C THR A 33 -1.56 24.34 8.02
N LYS A 34 -1.69 24.84 9.25
CA LYS A 34 -1.30 24.08 10.46
C LYS A 34 -2.17 22.83 10.63
N GLU A 35 -3.43 22.90 10.25
CA GLU A 35 -4.37 21.78 10.31
C GLU A 35 -4.04 20.72 9.28
N ASP A 36 -3.73 21.11 8.04
CA ASP A 36 -3.30 20.20 6.98
C ASP A 36 -2.07 19.39 7.41
N LYS A 37 -1.06 20.08 7.95
CA LYS A 37 0.17 19.45 8.48
C LYS A 37 -0.13 18.51 9.63
N ARG A 38 -1.10 18.81 10.49
CA ARG A 38 -1.53 17.93 11.58
C ARG A 38 -2.20 16.68 11.02
N ASN A 39 -3.10 16.82 10.05
CA ASN A 39 -3.82 15.72 9.42
C ASN A 39 -2.86 14.80 8.64
N TYR A 40 -1.92 15.37 7.89
CA TYR A 40 -0.83 14.62 7.25
C TYR A 40 -0.03 13.78 8.26
N ARG A 41 0.41 14.42 9.35
CA ARG A 41 1.23 13.76 10.39
C ARG A 41 0.47 12.63 11.06
N GLU A 42 -0.81 12.84 11.36
CA GLU A 42 -1.65 11.81 11.97
C GLU A 42 -1.89 10.64 11.03
N PHE A 43 -2.22 10.90 9.75
CA PHE A 43 -2.38 9.83 8.76
C PHE A 43 -1.11 9.00 8.60
N ARG A 44 0.04 9.65 8.43
CA ARG A 44 1.35 8.99 8.38
C ARG A 44 1.63 8.17 9.64
N LYS A 45 1.35 8.72 10.82
CA LYS A 45 1.54 8.01 12.10
C LYS A 45 0.68 6.75 12.19
N GLN A 46 -0.56 6.81 11.71
CA GLN A 46 -1.46 5.65 11.66
C GLN A 46 -0.93 4.55 10.72
N LEU A 47 -0.38 4.92 9.56
CA LEU A 47 0.26 3.96 8.66
C LEU A 47 1.45 3.26 9.34
N LEU A 48 2.38 4.02 9.92
CA LEU A 48 3.56 3.47 10.59
C LEU A 48 3.18 2.58 11.78
N LYS A 49 2.24 3.02 12.63
CA LYS A 49 1.75 2.23 13.78
C LYS A 49 1.14 0.90 13.36
N ARG A 50 0.60 0.83 12.14
CA ARG A 50 -0.01 -0.37 11.56
C ARG A 50 0.98 -1.21 10.75
N GLY A 51 2.27 -0.91 10.82
CA GLY A 51 3.33 -1.67 10.18
C GLY A 51 3.34 -1.53 8.66
N TYR A 52 3.02 -0.34 8.15
CA TYR A 52 3.33 0.01 6.77
C TYR A 52 4.77 0.52 6.69
N LEU A 53 5.49 0.05 5.69
CA LEU A 53 6.84 0.49 5.32
C LEU A 53 6.73 1.70 4.40
N GLN A 54 7.53 2.73 4.65
CA GLN A 54 7.61 3.90 3.78
C GLN A 54 8.51 3.59 2.59
N LEU A 55 7.96 3.63 1.36
CA LEU A 55 8.72 3.45 0.12
C LEU A 55 9.20 4.78 -0.46
N GLN A 56 8.32 5.77 -0.45
CA GLN A 56 8.59 7.17 -0.82
C GLN A 56 7.80 8.10 0.11
N TYR A 57 7.89 9.43 -0.03
CA TYR A 57 7.20 10.36 0.89
C TYR A 57 5.69 10.14 1.00
N SER A 58 5.06 9.81 -0.13
CA SER A 58 3.61 9.62 -0.26
C SER A 58 3.21 8.18 -0.63
N VAL A 59 4.15 7.23 -0.53
CA VAL A 59 3.93 5.84 -0.94
C VAL A 59 4.37 4.91 0.17
N TYR A 60 3.45 4.07 0.65
CA TYR A 60 3.65 3.15 1.75
C TYR A 60 3.15 1.76 1.37
N ALA A 61 3.79 0.70 1.87
CA ALA A 61 3.42 -0.67 1.57
C ALA A 61 3.41 -1.57 2.80
N ARG A 62 2.52 -2.56 2.84
CA ARG A 62 2.47 -3.56 3.91
C ARG A 62 2.34 -4.97 3.33
N PRO A 63 3.19 -5.93 3.74
CA PRO A 63 3.02 -7.32 3.37
C PRO A 63 1.84 -7.95 4.13
N CYS A 64 1.08 -8.77 3.44
CA CYS A 64 -0.10 -9.48 3.90
C CYS A 64 0.00 -10.94 3.46
N HIS A 65 -0.31 -11.85 4.39
CA HIS A 65 -0.17 -13.30 4.16
C HIS A 65 -1.31 -13.90 3.34
N SER A 66 -2.40 -13.14 3.12
CA SER A 66 -3.53 -13.54 2.27
C SER A 66 -4.27 -12.30 1.74
N ASP A 67 -5.14 -12.52 0.73
CA ASP A 67 -6.01 -11.49 0.17
C ASP A 67 -7.03 -11.00 1.20
N GLU A 68 -7.58 -11.89 2.04
CA GLU A 68 -8.50 -11.53 3.11
C GLU A 68 -7.82 -10.62 4.14
N ASN A 69 -6.57 -10.91 4.48
CA ASN A 69 -5.79 -10.06 5.38
C ASN A 69 -5.54 -8.68 4.75
N ALA A 70 -5.18 -8.64 3.47
CA ALA A 70 -5.01 -7.40 2.72
C ALA A 70 -6.31 -6.58 2.69
N GLN A 71 -7.45 -7.23 2.49
CA GLN A 71 -8.76 -6.61 2.47
C GLN A 71 -9.15 -6.01 3.83
N VAL A 72 -8.89 -6.72 4.93
CA VAL A 72 -9.06 -6.19 6.30
C VAL A 72 -8.21 -4.92 6.52
N HIS A 73 -6.97 -4.93 6.03
CA HIS A 73 -6.07 -3.77 6.15
C HIS A 73 -6.51 -2.59 5.29
N LYS A 74 -7.07 -2.84 4.10
CA LYS A 74 -7.72 -1.80 3.27
C LYS A 74 -8.89 -1.14 4.00
N GLU A 75 -9.81 -1.92 4.57
CA GLU A 75 -10.95 -1.37 5.31
C GLU A 75 -10.51 -0.61 6.57
N ARG A 76 -9.39 -1.00 7.19
CA ARG A 76 -8.81 -0.24 8.31
C ARG A 76 -8.34 1.13 7.86
N ILE A 77 -7.64 1.26 6.73
CA ILE A 77 -7.17 2.57 6.22
C ILE A 77 -8.36 3.50 5.96
N ARG A 78 -9.45 3.00 5.40
CA ARG A 78 -10.67 3.78 5.11
C ARG A 78 -11.24 4.49 6.35
N LYS A 79 -11.04 3.93 7.55
CA LYS A 79 -11.51 4.52 8.82
C LYS A 79 -10.64 5.69 9.31
N TYR A 80 -9.45 5.87 8.76
CA TYR A 80 -8.50 6.91 9.16
C TYR A 80 -8.17 7.85 8.01
N LEU A 81 -9.04 7.93 6.99
CA LEU A 81 -8.83 8.87 5.90
C LEU A 81 -8.82 10.31 6.45
N PRO A 82 -7.87 11.14 6.00
CA PRO A 82 -7.89 12.56 6.33
C PRO A 82 -9.13 13.22 5.69
N PRO A 83 -9.59 14.36 6.25
CA PRO A 83 -10.78 15.06 5.75
C PRO A 83 -10.60 15.64 4.34
N GLU A 84 -9.36 15.93 3.94
CA GLU A 84 -8.99 16.47 2.64
C GLU A 84 -7.82 15.71 2.03
N GLY A 85 -7.67 15.85 0.72
CA GLY A 85 -6.65 15.16 -0.08
C GLY A 85 -7.16 13.85 -0.70
N GLU A 86 -6.29 13.21 -1.45
CA GLU A 86 -6.56 11.95 -2.14
C GLU A 86 -5.76 10.81 -1.52
N VAL A 87 -6.41 9.65 -1.35
CA VAL A 87 -5.75 8.42 -0.92
C VAL A 87 -6.18 7.28 -1.84
N SER A 88 -5.22 6.73 -2.59
CA SER A 88 -5.40 5.56 -3.44
C SER A 88 -4.83 4.32 -2.75
N ILE A 89 -5.59 3.22 -2.75
CA ILE A 89 -5.14 1.94 -2.17
C ILE A 89 -5.12 0.88 -3.28
N GLY A 90 -3.96 0.28 -3.49
CA GLY A 90 -3.73 -0.78 -4.46
C GLY A 90 -3.37 -2.10 -3.77
N LEU A 91 -3.79 -3.22 -4.38
CA LEU A 91 -3.32 -4.55 -4.00
C LEU A 91 -2.41 -5.08 -5.09
N ILE A 92 -1.20 -5.47 -4.72
CA ILE A 92 -0.23 -6.06 -5.64
C ILE A 92 0.33 -7.35 -5.05
N THR A 93 0.64 -8.32 -5.91
CA THR A 93 1.27 -9.56 -5.48
C THR A 93 2.72 -9.32 -5.10
N ASP A 94 3.30 -10.19 -4.27
CA ASP A 94 4.72 -10.15 -3.94
C ASP A 94 5.63 -10.18 -5.18
N LYS A 95 5.27 -10.97 -6.20
CA LYS A 95 5.97 -11.01 -7.49
C LYS A 95 5.90 -9.70 -8.27
N GLN A 96 4.82 -8.93 -8.13
CA GLN A 96 4.72 -7.61 -8.76
C GLN A 96 5.49 -6.57 -7.95
N PHE A 97 5.45 -6.65 -6.62
CA PHE A 97 6.20 -5.80 -5.72
C PHE A 97 7.71 -5.92 -5.94
N SER A 98 8.23 -7.14 -6.07
CA SER A 98 9.66 -7.39 -6.31
C SER A 98 10.16 -6.91 -7.67
N ARG A 99 9.26 -6.56 -8.60
CA ARG A 99 9.58 -5.98 -9.90
C ARG A 99 9.54 -4.46 -9.93
N ILE A 100 9.31 -3.81 -8.79
CA ILE A 100 9.34 -2.34 -8.71
C ILE A 100 10.80 -1.88 -8.85
N GLU A 101 11.07 -1.13 -9.91
CA GLU A 101 12.37 -0.49 -10.13
C GLU A 101 12.36 0.93 -9.55
N THR A 102 13.42 1.29 -8.81
CA THR A 102 13.57 2.62 -8.22
C THR A 102 14.75 3.33 -8.86
N PHE A 103 14.49 4.49 -9.45
CA PHE A 103 15.50 5.35 -10.06
C PHE A 103 15.72 6.59 -9.20
N PHE A 104 16.96 7.08 -9.14
CA PHE A 104 17.32 8.29 -8.41
C PHE A 104 17.87 9.32 -9.38
N GLY A 105 17.43 10.58 -9.24
CA GLY A 105 18.10 11.71 -9.87
C GLY A 105 19.47 11.98 -9.24
N GLU A 106 20.31 12.80 -9.87
CA GLU A 106 21.71 13.05 -9.49
C GLU A 106 21.92 13.56 -8.05
N SER A 107 20.89 14.07 -7.38
CA SER A 107 20.93 14.49 -5.98
C SER A 107 20.45 13.35 -5.05
N ARG A 108 21.39 12.49 -4.64
CA ARG A 108 21.19 11.35 -3.74
C ARG A 108 20.64 11.80 -2.38
N LYS A 109 19.45 11.32 -1.99
CA LYS A 109 19.07 11.19 -0.57
C LYS A 109 19.47 9.80 -0.09
N GLU A 110 20.19 9.76 1.01
CA GLU A 110 20.69 8.54 1.65
C GLU A 110 19.50 7.61 1.98
N GLN A 111 19.54 6.36 1.51
CA GLN A 111 18.54 5.37 1.89
C GLN A 111 18.75 5.01 3.37
N PRO A 112 17.67 4.82 4.16
CA PRO A 112 17.83 4.26 5.50
C PRO A 112 18.48 2.88 5.38
N LYS A 113 19.57 2.68 6.11
CA LYS A 113 20.26 1.38 6.15
C LYS A 113 19.24 0.31 6.54
N PRO A 114 19.18 -0.82 5.82
CA PRO A 114 18.40 -1.96 6.30
C PRO A 114 18.88 -2.31 7.72
N PRO A 115 17.96 -2.65 8.64
CA PRO A 115 18.34 -3.06 9.98
C PRO A 115 19.31 -4.24 9.89
N ASP A 116 20.34 -4.23 10.75
CA ASP A 116 21.37 -5.26 10.76
C ASP A 116 20.73 -6.64 10.84
N GLN A 117 21.06 -7.49 9.86
CA GLN A 117 20.54 -8.84 9.78
C GLN A 117 21.05 -9.64 10.99
N LEU A 118 20.17 -9.93 11.93
CA LEU A 118 20.47 -10.84 13.04
C LEU A 118 20.76 -12.23 12.46
N SER A 119 22.04 -12.59 12.48
CA SER A 119 22.50 -13.93 12.13
C SER A 119 22.22 -14.83 13.32
N PHE A 120 21.29 -15.78 13.18
CA PHE A 120 21.20 -16.91 14.10
C PHE A 120 22.21 -17.95 13.60
N PHE A 121 23.36 -18.02 14.26
CA PHE A 121 24.31 -19.14 14.14
C PHE A 121 23.86 -20.31 15.01
#